data_AF-A0A9W4QWV0-F1
#
_entry.id   AF-A0A9W4QWV0-F1
#
_cell.length_a   1.000
_cell.length_b   1.000
_cell.length_c   1.000
_cell.angle_alpha   90.00
_cell.angle_beta   90.00
_cell.angle_gamma   90.00
#
_symmetry.space_group_name_H-M   'P 1'
#
loop_
_entity.id
_entity.type
_entity.pdbx_description
1 polymer ?
#
loop_
_entity_poly.entity_id
_entity_poly.type
_entity_poly.pdbx_seq_one_letter_code
_entity_poly.pdbx_strand_id
1 'polypeptide(L)'
;MSISQQEYENLLYSKLYGCESQYQAYLAEHNEKLNFNAELNYMYKAVMSGVGIEGGFPYTPLESIVESFLKAAKLGLSLDPSEQFCFLRSQYDHSTGLYHTELGLGYKGVLHLAYRSGKVKQIVSNVFYNKDNFQFNGPNSKVTHSMTVLSTSARGNLAGGYCQTELVDGSFIVTVMPPEEILAIEEQGKSVGNPAWLSAHVNQMREKTLILRHWKTLYPAIYSSSLLDSSQIFDDECEEFPFSSPSQGFSESQTIGSY
;
A
#
# COMPACT_ATOMS: atom_id res chain seq x y z
N MET A 1 -18.29 -22.43 -5.65
CA MET A 1 -17.39 -23.09 -6.61
C MET A 1 -17.83 -24.53 -6.80
N SER A 2 -17.95 -25.02 -8.03
CA SER A 2 -18.28 -26.43 -8.35
C SER A 2 -17.04 -27.27 -8.70
N ILE A 3 -15.84 -26.78 -8.42
CA ILE A 3 -14.55 -27.44 -8.67
C ILE A 3 -13.87 -27.74 -7.33
N SER A 4 -13.10 -28.82 -7.27
CA SER A 4 -12.30 -29.16 -6.09
C SER A 4 -11.15 -28.16 -5.88
N GLN A 5 -10.64 -28.06 -4.65
CA GLN A 5 -9.51 -27.19 -4.34
C GLN A 5 -8.28 -27.52 -5.21
N GLN A 6 -7.96 -28.80 -5.39
CA GLN A 6 -6.83 -29.22 -6.22
C GLN A 6 -6.99 -28.81 -7.68
N GLU A 7 -8.21 -28.89 -8.23
CA GLU A 7 -8.50 -28.42 -9.58
C GLU A 7 -8.33 -26.92 -9.72
N TYR A 8 -8.77 -26.14 -8.72
CA TYR A 8 -8.55 -24.70 -8.69
C TYR A 8 -7.05 -24.35 -8.64
N GLU A 9 -6.28 -24.99 -7.75
CA GLU A 9 -4.84 -24.76 -7.63
C GLU A 9 -4.11 -25.04 -8.95
N ASN A 10 -4.44 -26.17 -9.60
CA ASN A 10 -3.87 -26.52 -10.91
C ASN A 10 -4.24 -25.48 -11.98
N LEU A 11 -5.49 -25.01 -11.99
CA LEU A 11 -5.96 -24.00 -12.93
C LEU A 11 -5.28 -22.65 -12.71
N LEU A 12 -5.14 -22.22 -11.45
CA LEU A 12 -4.45 -21.00 -11.06
C LEU A 12 -2.98 -21.03 -11.50
N TYR A 13 -2.25 -22.12 -11.18
CA TYR A 13 -0.87 -22.30 -11.62
C TYR A 13 -0.75 -22.26 -13.14
N SER A 14 -1.62 -22.97 -13.87
CA SER A 14 -1.58 -22.99 -15.33
C SER A 14 -1.79 -21.60 -15.93
N LYS A 15 -2.70 -20.80 -15.36
CA LYS A 15 -2.99 -19.43 -15.83
C LYS A 15 -1.85 -18.46 -15.53
N LEU A 16 -1.30 -18.49 -14.31
CA LEU A 16 -0.16 -17.65 -13.93
C LEU A 16 1.10 -18.01 -14.73
N TYR A 17 1.38 -19.30 -14.91
CA TYR A 17 2.51 -19.74 -15.72
C TYR A 17 2.33 -19.36 -17.20
N GLY A 18 1.10 -19.40 -17.70
CA GLY A 18 0.78 -19.01 -19.08
C GLY A 18 1.09 -17.54 -19.43
N CYS A 19 1.23 -16.67 -18.43
CA CYS A 19 1.58 -15.25 -18.65
C CYS A 19 3.08 -14.94 -18.53
N GLU A 20 3.95 -15.96 -18.36
CA GLU A 20 5.40 -15.80 -18.18
C GLU A 20 6.04 -14.93 -19.28
N SER A 21 5.71 -15.17 -20.55
CA SER A 21 6.26 -14.41 -21.67
C SER A 21 5.92 -12.92 -21.61
N GLN A 22 4.67 -12.60 -21.24
CA GLN A 22 4.21 -11.22 -21.08
C GLN A 22 4.84 -10.57 -19.84
N TYR A 23 4.96 -11.32 -18.75
CA TYR A 23 5.62 -10.85 -17.52
C TYR A 23 7.08 -10.47 -17.79
N GLN A 24 7.84 -11.32 -18.47
CA GLN A 24 9.23 -11.05 -18.83
C GLN A 24 9.36 -9.85 -19.78
N ALA A 25 8.41 -9.68 -20.71
CA ALA A 25 8.38 -8.52 -21.59
C ALA A 25 8.24 -7.20 -20.80
N TYR A 26 7.37 -7.16 -19.78
CA TYR A 26 7.21 -5.98 -18.92
C TYR A 26 8.46 -5.68 -18.07
N LEU A 27 9.13 -6.70 -17.54
CA LEU A 27 10.37 -6.49 -16.78
C LEU A 27 11.49 -5.88 -17.61
N ALA A 28 11.57 -6.25 -18.90
CA ALA A 28 12.58 -5.74 -19.80
C ALA A 28 12.49 -4.21 -20.00
N GLU A 29 11.31 -3.60 -19.82
CA GLU A 29 11.12 -2.15 -19.95
C GLU A 29 11.75 -1.35 -18.79
N HIS A 30 11.85 -1.94 -17.60
CA HIS A 30 12.27 -1.23 -16.38
C HIS A 30 13.66 -1.62 -15.85
N ASN A 31 14.38 -2.51 -16.54
CA ASN A 31 15.70 -3.01 -16.14
C ASN A 31 15.72 -3.63 -14.72
N GLU A 32 14.56 -4.11 -14.26
CA GLU A 32 14.40 -4.79 -12.97
C GLU A 32 14.70 -6.28 -13.12
N LYS A 33 15.34 -6.87 -12.11
CA LYS A 33 15.70 -8.30 -12.10
C LYS A 33 14.81 -9.08 -11.13
N LEU A 34 13.49 -9.03 -11.34
CA LEU A 34 12.56 -9.85 -10.58
C LEU A 34 12.61 -11.30 -11.08
N ASN A 35 12.63 -12.25 -10.15
CA ASN A 35 12.62 -13.68 -10.48
C ASN A 35 11.17 -14.15 -10.63
N PHE A 36 10.75 -14.45 -11.87
CA PHE A 36 9.39 -14.88 -12.18
C PHE A 36 8.88 -16.01 -11.26
N ASN A 37 9.69 -17.04 -11.02
CA ASN A 37 9.28 -18.17 -10.19
C ASN A 37 9.11 -17.78 -8.72
N ALA A 38 9.94 -16.88 -8.19
CA ALA A 38 9.77 -16.36 -6.84
C ALA A 38 8.48 -15.53 -6.72
N GLU A 39 8.24 -14.63 -7.66
CA GLU A 39 7.07 -13.76 -7.72
C GLU A 39 5.77 -14.55 -7.90
N LEU A 40 5.79 -15.58 -8.75
CA LEU A 40 4.68 -16.51 -8.92
C LEU A 40 4.35 -17.24 -7.61
N ASN A 41 5.37 -17.66 -6.85
CA ASN A 41 5.17 -18.29 -5.56
C ASN A 41 4.58 -17.32 -4.52
N TYR A 42 4.99 -16.04 -4.52
CA TYR A 42 4.39 -15.03 -3.66
C TYR A 42 2.93 -14.78 -4.03
N MET A 43 2.63 -14.64 -5.32
CA MET A 43 1.28 -14.51 -5.85
C MET A 43 0.40 -15.69 -5.43
N TYR A 44 0.89 -16.91 -5.62
CA TYR A 44 0.16 -18.13 -5.25
C TYR A 44 -0.14 -18.16 -3.76
N LYS A 45 0.86 -17.93 -2.90
CA LYS A 45 0.66 -17.92 -1.44
C LYS A 45 -0.34 -16.86 -1.01
N ALA A 46 -0.29 -15.67 -1.59
CA ALA A 46 -1.21 -14.59 -1.30
C ALA A 46 -2.65 -14.98 -1.68
N VAL A 47 -2.88 -15.51 -2.89
CA VAL A 47 -4.21 -15.97 -3.31
C VAL A 47 -4.72 -17.06 -2.39
N MET A 48 -3.91 -18.07 -2.10
CA MET A 48 -4.32 -19.22 -1.29
C MET A 48 -4.54 -18.89 0.19
N SER A 49 -3.97 -17.80 0.71
CA SER A 49 -4.31 -17.33 2.08
C SER A 49 -5.77 -16.88 2.23
N GLY A 50 -6.47 -16.61 1.12
CA GLY A 50 -7.88 -16.23 1.11
C GLY A 50 -8.86 -17.41 1.15
N VAL A 51 -8.39 -18.65 1.22
CA VAL A 51 -9.27 -19.84 1.25
C VAL A 51 -10.12 -19.81 2.53
N GLY A 52 -11.44 -19.95 2.37
CA GLY A 52 -12.40 -19.93 3.47
C GLY A 52 -12.80 -18.54 3.94
N ILE A 53 -12.28 -17.47 3.31
CA ILE A 53 -12.68 -16.09 3.56
C ILE A 53 -13.70 -15.69 2.50
N GLU A 54 -14.90 -15.27 2.92
CA GLU A 54 -15.92 -14.76 1.99
C GLU A 54 -15.38 -13.55 1.22
N GLY A 55 -15.52 -13.57 -0.11
CA GLY A 55 -14.93 -12.54 -0.97
C GLY A 55 -13.40 -12.58 -1.05
N GLY A 56 -12.73 -13.60 -0.49
CA GLY A 56 -11.28 -13.76 -0.59
C GLY A 56 -10.80 -14.01 -2.03
N PHE A 57 -9.50 -13.84 -2.28
CA PHE A 57 -8.91 -13.95 -3.62
C PHE A 57 -9.32 -15.21 -4.39
N PRO A 58 -9.39 -16.42 -3.80
CA PRO A 58 -9.76 -17.62 -4.54
C PRO A 58 -11.15 -17.52 -5.19
N TYR A 59 -12.05 -16.75 -4.59
CA TYR A 59 -13.43 -16.55 -5.03
C TYR A 59 -13.59 -15.44 -6.08
N THR A 60 -12.51 -14.76 -6.45
CA THR A 60 -12.50 -13.74 -7.51
C THR A 60 -12.20 -14.35 -8.89
N PRO A 61 -12.54 -13.68 -10.00
CA PRO A 61 -12.18 -14.15 -11.34
C PRO A 61 -10.65 -14.33 -11.49
N LEU A 62 -10.22 -15.46 -12.06
CA LEU A 62 -8.81 -15.76 -12.29
C LEU A 62 -8.13 -14.71 -13.18
N GLU A 63 -8.88 -14.12 -14.09
CA GLU A 63 -8.43 -13.04 -14.96
C GLU A 63 -7.96 -11.83 -14.13
N SER A 64 -8.70 -11.43 -13.08
CA SER A 64 -8.33 -10.30 -12.21
C SER A 64 -7.03 -10.56 -11.42
N ILE A 65 -6.81 -11.82 -11.04
CA ILE A 65 -5.58 -12.27 -10.37
C ILE A 65 -4.38 -12.16 -11.33
N VAL A 66 -4.52 -12.67 -12.55
CA VAL A 66 -3.46 -12.59 -13.59
C VAL A 66 -3.18 -11.14 -13.97
N GLU A 67 -4.21 -10.30 -14.12
CA GLU A 67 -4.06 -8.87 -14.39
C GLU A 67 -3.30 -8.16 -13.27
N SER A 68 -3.60 -8.46 -12.01
CA SER A 68 -2.89 -7.89 -10.85
C SER A 68 -1.41 -8.30 -10.82
N PHE A 69 -1.12 -9.57 -11.14
CA PHE A 69 0.25 -10.08 -11.25
C PHE A 69 1.04 -9.38 -12.36
N LEU A 70 0.42 -9.21 -13.53
CA LEU A 70 1.02 -8.50 -14.66
C LEU A 70 1.17 -6.99 -14.40
N LYS A 71 0.24 -6.37 -13.66
CA LYS A 71 0.35 -4.98 -13.21
C LYS A 71 1.58 -4.78 -12.31
N ALA A 72 1.84 -5.72 -11.39
CA ALA A 72 3.03 -5.66 -10.54
C ALA A 72 4.33 -5.73 -11.37
N ALA A 73 4.36 -6.61 -12.35
CA ALA A 73 5.45 -6.74 -13.32
C ALA A 73 5.67 -5.45 -14.13
N LYS A 74 4.58 -4.86 -14.64
CA LYS A 74 4.58 -3.60 -15.38
C LYS A 74 5.06 -2.43 -14.53
N LEU A 75 4.79 -2.45 -13.23
CA LEU A 75 5.35 -1.46 -12.30
C LEU A 75 6.77 -1.84 -11.84
N GLY A 76 7.28 -3.03 -12.19
CA GLY A 76 8.56 -3.54 -11.71
C GLY A 76 8.63 -3.58 -10.19
N LEU A 77 7.54 -3.99 -9.53
CA LEU A 77 7.46 -4.12 -8.07
C LEU A 77 7.31 -5.59 -7.69
N SER A 78 8.07 -6.01 -6.69
CA SER A 78 7.96 -7.35 -6.10
C SER A 78 6.70 -7.49 -5.25
N LEU A 79 6.11 -8.68 -5.29
CA LEU A 79 5.06 -9.17 -4.39
C LEU A 79 5.63 -9.81 -3.12
N ASP A 80 6.96 -9.76 -2.90
CA ASP A 80 7.58 -10.23 -1.68
C ASP A 80 7.01 -9.47 -0.45
N PRO A 81 6.36 -10.19 0.49
CA PRO A 81 5.79 -9.55 1.68
C PRO A 81 6.81 -8.80 2.54
N SER A 82 8.10 -9.17 2.48
CA SER A 82 9.17 -8.52 3.26
C SER A 82 9.56 -7.14 2.72
N GLU A 83 9.42 -6.93 1.41
CA GLU A 83 9.72 -5.65 0.76
C GLU A 83 8.59 -4.64 0.96
N GLN A 84 7.35 -5.12 1.03
CA GLN A 84 6.13 -4.32 1.20
C GLN A 84 5.93 -3.26 0.10
N PHE A 85 6.33 -3.60 -1.13
CA PHE A 85 6.16 -2.71 -2.28
C PHE A 85 4.72 -2.69 -2.79
N CYS A 86 4.12 -3.86 -2.96
CA CYS A 86 2.74 -3.99 -3.38
C CYS A 86 2.07 -5.18 -2.67
N PHE A 87 0.76 -5.23 -2.73
CA PHE A 87 -0.06 -6.26 -2.10
C PHE A 87 -1.33 -6.50 -2.91
N LEU A 88 -2.00 -7.63 -2.67
CA LEU A 88 -3.29 -7.91 -3.29
C LEU A 88 -4.41 -7.41 -2.40
N ARG A 89 -5.47 -6.91 -3.02
CA ARG A 89 -6.74 -6.56 -2.38
C ARG A 89 -7.88 -7.24 -3.11
N SER A 90 -8.89 -7.65 -2.36
CA SER A 90 -10.16 -8.07 -2.93
C SER A 90 -11.16 -6.96 -2.74
N GLN A 91 -11.68 -6.41 -3.83
CA GLN A 91 -12.64 -5.32 -3.80
C GLN A 91 -13.98 -5.79 -4.36
N TYR A 92 -15.07 -5.37 -3.73
CA TYR A 92 -16.41 -5.65 -4.23
C TYR A 92 -16.81 -4.64 -5.29
N ASP A 93 -16.99 -5.09 -6.52
CA ASP A 93 -17.48 -4.25 -7.60
C ASP A 93 -19.02 -4.22 -7.58
N HIS A 94 -19.57 -3.08 -7.21
CA HIS A 94 -21.01 -2.85 -7.16
C HIS A 94 -21.70 -2.93 -8.53
N SER A 95 -20.97 -2.71 -9.62
CA SER A 95 -21.52 -2.73 -10.98
C SER A 95 -21.70 -4.15 -11.51
N THR A 96 -20.74 -5.03 -11.24
CA THR A 96 -20.78 -6.45 -11.63
C THR A 96 -21.39 -7.35 -10.55
N GLY A 97 -21.44 -6.86 -9.31
CA GLY A 97 -21.92 -7.60 -8.14
C GLY A 97 -20.95 -8.69 -7.66
N LEU A 98 -19.68 -8.63 -8.09
CA LEU A 98 -18.66 -9.65 -7.84
C LEU A 98 -17.42 -9.04 -7.16
N TYR A 99 -16.68 -9.87 -6.44
CA TYR A 99 -15.36 -9.49 -5.93
C TYR A 99 -14.30 -9.61 -7.03
N HIS A 100 -13.40 -8.64 -7.11
CA HIS A 100 -12.27 -8.59 -8.03
C HIS A 100 -10.95 -8.47 -7.27
N THR A 101 -9.92 -9.19 -7.73
CA THR A 101 -8.56 -9.03 -7.19
C THR A 101 -7.87 -7.85 -7.86
N GLU A 102 -7.29 -6.98 -7.05
CA GLU A 102 -6.56 -5.80 -7.50
C GLU A 102 -5.21 -5.66 -6.81
N LEU A 103 -4.29 -5.01 -7.51
CA LEU A 103 -2.99 -4.66 -6.97
C LEU A 103 -3.06 -3.35 -6.17
N GLY A 104 -2.82 -3.42 -4.87
CA GLY A 104 -2.58 -2.27 -4.00
C GLY A 104 -1.09 -1.92 -3.94
N LEU A 105 -0.78 -0.62 -3.83
CA LEU A 105 0.59 -0.14 -3.61
C LEU A 105 0.82 0.14 -2.13
N GLY A 106 1.92 -0.42 -1.60
CA GLY A 106 2.41 -0.08 -0.26
C GLY A 106 3.16 1.25 -0.29
N TYR A 107 3.27 1.90 0.88
CA TYR A 107 4.02 3.17 0.99
C TYR A 107 5.47 3.03 0.51
N LYS A 108 6.13 1.88 0.74
CA LYS A 108 7.50 1.63 0.23
C LYS A 108 7.54 1.50 -1.29
N GLY A 109 6.54 0.88 -1.90
CA GLY A 109 6.44 0.79 -3.36
C GLY A 109 6.24 2.15 -3.98
N VAL A 110 5.37 2.98 -3.40
CA VAL A 110 5.19 4.38 -3.78
C VAL A 110 6.50 5.16 -3.71
N LEU A 111 7.22 5.08 -2.59
CA LEU A 111 8.52 5.74 -2.44
C LEU A 111 9.55 5.21 -3.45
N HIS A 112 9.59 3.89 -3.65
CA HIS A 112 10.48 3.25 -4.60
C HIS A 112 10.24 3.78 -6.02
N LEU A 113 8.98 3.80 -6.48
CA LEU A 113 8.59 4.39 -7.76
C LEU A 113 8.97 5.87 -7.82
N ALA A 114 8.64 6.65 -6.78
CA ALA A 114 8.95 8.08 -6.74
C ALA A 114 10.45 8.37 -6.94
N TYR A 115 11.33 7.67 -6.22
CA TYR A 115 12.77 7.83 -6.38
C TYR A 115 13.29 7.26 -7.71
N ARG A 116 12.72 6.14 -8.20
CA ARG A 116 13.09 5.54 -9.49
C ARG A 116 12.81 6.47 -10.67
N SER A 117 11.89 7.42 -10.53
CA SER A 117 11.64 8.46 -11.55
C SER A 117 12.85 9.35 -11.86
N GLY A 118 13.83 9.45 -10.94
CA GLY A 118 14.97 10.35 -11.06
C GLY A 118 14.65 11.84 -10.94
N LYS A 119 13.36 12.21 -10.75
CA LYS A 119 12.89 13.59 -10.61
C LYS A 119 12.74 14.03 -9.16
N VAL A 120 12.66 13.08 -8.24
CA VAL A 120 12.47 13.31 -6.81
C VAL A 120 13.81 13.42 -6.11
N LYS A 121 14.02 14.51 -5.38
CA LYS A 121 15.19 14.72 -4.53
C LYS A 121 14.94 14.25 -3.11
N GLN A 122 13.80 14.61 -2.53
CA GLN A 122 13.44 14.23 -1.16
C GLN A 122 11.93 14.21 -0.98
N ILE A 123 11.43 13.26 -0.20
CA ILE A 123 10.04 13.22 0.29
C ILE A 123 10.07 13.31 1.81
N VAL A 124 9.24 14.19 2.38
CA VAL A 124 9.10 14.39 3.84
C VAL A 124 7.62 14.38 4.19
N SER A 125 7.23 13.54 5.14
CA SER A 125 5.87 13.42 5.66
C SER A 125 5.89 13.62 7.16
N ASN A 126 5.00 14.46 7.70
CA ASN A 126 4.89 14.70 9.12
C ASN A 126 3.47 15.11 9.52
N VAL A 127 3.11 14.79 10.76
CA VAL A 127 1.94 15.34 11.44
C VAL A 127 2.31 16.56 12.29
N PHE A 128 1.35 17.47 12.43
CA PHE A 128 1.46 18.64 13.30
C PHE A 128 0.24 18.74 14.21
N TYR A 129 0.42 19.46 15.32
CA TYR A 129 -0.50 19.56 16.44
C TYR A 129 -0.77 21.03 16.75
N ASN A 130 -1.82 21.29 17.54
CA ASN A 130 -2.33 22.64 17.77
C ASN A 130 -1.31 23.63 18.36
N LYS A 131 -0.26 23.15 19.05
CA LYS A 131 0.78 24.00 19.63
C LYS A 131 2.04 24.11 18.77
N ASP A 132 2.05 23.51 17.60
CA ASP A 132 3.14 23.67 16.64
C ASP A 132 2.94 24.93 15.81
N ASN A 133 4.04 25.49 15.33
CA ASN A 133 3.99 26.58 14.36
C ASN A 133 4.01 25.98 12.95
N PHE A 134 2.81 25.75 12.41
CA PHE A 134 2.61 25.26 11.04
C PHE A 134 2.04 26.35 10.13
N GLN A 135 2.62 26.50 8.95
CA GLN A 135 2.13 27.37 7.89
C GLN A 135 2.19 26.65 6.54
N PHE A 136 1.03 26.57 5.88
CA PHE A 136 0.93 26.10 4.51
C PHE A 136 1.17 27.27 3.55
N ASN A 137 2.23 27.18 2.74
CA ASN A 137 2.66 28.25 1.83
C ASN A 137 2.13 28.07 0.40
N GLY A 138 1.14 27.20 0.21
CA GLY A 138 0.61 26.78 -1.09
C GLY A 138 1.19 25.44 -1.57
N PRO A 139 0.57 24.83 -2.59
CA PRO A 139 0.89 23.46 -3.04
C PRO A 139 2.27 23.34 -3.69
N ASN A 140 2.84 24.45 -4.15
CA ASN A 140 4.12 24.47 -4.87
C ASN A 140 5.27 25.10 -4.07
N SER A 141 5.09 25.25 -2.75
CA SER A 141 6.01 25.93 -1.86
C SER A 141 6.29 25.07 -0.63
N LYS A 142 7.55 25.01 -0.20
CA LYS A 142 7.95 24.31 1.03
C LYS A 142 7.10 24.77 2.23
N VAL A 143 6.64 23.83 3.06
CA VAL A 143 5.91 24.19 4.28
C VAL A 143 6.83 24.74 5.36
N THR A 144 6.29 25.61 6.21
CA THR A 144 6.97 26.05 7.43
C THR A 144 6.41 25.24 8.59
N HIS A 145 7.21 24.34 9.16
CA HIS A 145 6.84 23.58 10.34
C HIS A 145 7.98 23.68 11.36
N SER A 146 7.69 24.27 12.52
CA SER A 146 8.63 24.32 13.64
C SER A 146 7.93 23.94 14.94
N MET A 147 8.65 23.21 15.79
CA MET A 147 8.21 22.79 17.11
C MET A 147 9.30 23.06 18.13
N THR A 148 8.91 23.56 19.31
CA THR A 148 9.83 23.77 20.44
C THR A 148 9.80 22.59 21.42
N VAL A 149 8.78 21.74 21.33
CA VAL A 149 8.53 20.64 22.26
C VAL A 149 8.44 19.33 21.49
N LEU A 150 9.30 18.37 21.84
CA LEU A 150 9.33 17.06 21.19
C LEU A 150 8.25 16.10 21.73
N SER A 151 7.78 16.32 22.96
CA SER A 151 6.77 15.46 23.59
C SER A 151 5.41 15.62 22.92
N THR A 152 4.90 14.55 22.31
CA THR A 152 3.58 14.52 21.65
C THR A 152 2.45 14.92 22.59
N SER A 153 2.47 14.46 23.85
CA SER A 153 1.44 14.81 24.83
C SER A 153 1.45 16.30 25.19
N ALA A 154 2.60 16.96 25.07
CA ALA A 154 2.73 18.38 25.33
C ALA A 154 2.37 19.26 24.12
N ARG A 155 2.46 18.73 22.88
CA ARG A 155 2.11 19.40 21.61
C ARG A 155 0.60 19.59 21.39
N GLY A 156 -0.24 18.87 22.14
CA GLY A 156 -1.70 19.00 22.10
C GLY A 156 -2.38 18.03 21.14
N ASN A 157 -3.57 18.39 20.67
CA ASN A 157 -4.36 17.54 19.76
C ASN A 157 -3.82 17.61 18.33
N LEU A 158 -4.03 16.53 17.57
CA LEU A 158 -3.69 16.47 16.14
C LEU A 158 -4.39 17.60 15.39
N ALA A 159 -3.61 18.43 14.69
CA ALA A 159 -4.10 19.57 13.92
C ALA A 159 -4.11 19.30 12.41
N GLY A 160 -3.37 18.28 11.96
CA GLY A 160 -3.32 17.85 10.58
C GLY A 160 -2.00 17.17 10.25
N GLY A 161 -1.74 16.98 8.96
CA GLY A 161 -0.48 16.46 8.48
C GLY A 161 -0.17 16.93 7.07
N TYR A 162 1.08 16.82 6.67
CA TYR A 162 1.53 17.15 5.33
C TYR A 162 2.52 16.12 4.82
N CYS A 163 2.57 15.99 3.51
CA CYS A 163 3.66 15.35 2.80
C CYS A 163 4.13 16.31 1.70
N GLN A 164 5.42 16.56 1.65
CA GLN A 164 6.06 17.41 0.65
C GLN A 164 7.14 16.64 -0.08
N THR A 165 7.22 16.90 -1.39
CA THR A 165 8.29 16.40 -2.24
C THR A 165 9.07 17.59 -2.79
N GLU A 166 10.39 17.57 -2.60
CA GLU A 166 11.33 18.44 -3.32
C GLU A 166 11.77 17.70 -4.60
N LEU A 167 11.57 18.33 -5.75
CA LEU A 167 12.04 17.82 -7.04
C LEU A 167 13.49 18.27 -7.29
N VAL A 168 14.17 17.58 -8.20
CA VAL A 168 15.58 17.86 -8.55
C VAL A 168 15.75 19.27 -9.14
N ASP A 169 14.72 19.84 -9.74
CA ASP A 169 14.69 21.22 -10.24
C ASP A 169 14.48 22.28 -9.14
N GLY A 170 14.30 21.86 -7.88
CA GLY A 170 14.07 22.73 -6.73
C GLY A 170 12.62 23.14 -6.53
N SER A 171 11.70 22.70 -7.39
CA SER A 171 10.26 22.90 -7.17
C SER A 171 9.73 21.98 -6.07
N PHE A 172 8.63 22.38 -5.44
CA PHE A 172 7.97 21.60 -4.40
C PHE A 172 6.60 21.14 -4.89
N ILE A 173 6.18 19.97 -4.43
CA ILE A 173 4.79 19.52 -4.48
C ILE A 173 4.39 19.18 -3.06
N VAL A 174 3.30 19.76 -2.58
CA VAL A 174 2.85 19.63 -1.20
C VAL A 174 1.39 19.23 -1.16
N THR A 175 1.12 18.23 -0.34
CA THR A 175 -0.23 17.81 0.03
C THR A 175 -0.40 17.97 1.54
N VAL A 176 -1.52 18.56 1.94
CA VAL A 176 -1.92 18.68 3.35
C VAL A 176 -3.20 17.88 3.53
N MET A 177 -3.31 17.17 4.65
CA MET A 177 -4.54 16.53 5.08
C MET A 177 -5.04 17.19 6.37
N PRO A 178 -6.33 17.51 6.43
CA PRO A 178 -6.92 18.03 7.66
C PRO A 178 -7.05 16.89 8.71
N PRO A 179 -7.17 17.23 10.00
CA PRO A 179 -7.12 16.24 11.07
C PRO A 179 -8.30 15.26 11.01
N GLU A 180 -9.48 15.70 10.58
CA GLU A 180 -10.67 14.86 10.44
C GLU A 180 -10.48 13.70 9.46
N GLU A 181 -9.82 13.93 8.32
CA GLU A 181 -9.53 12.87 7.35
C GLU A 181 -8.56 11.83 7.93
N ILE A 182 -7.51 12.29 8.63
CA ILE A 182 -6.53 11.41 9.25
C ILE A 182 -7.18 10.58 10.36
N LEU A 183 -8.03 11.20 11.18
CA LEU A 183 -8.72 10.53 12.28
C LEU A 183 -9.75 9.51 11.79
N ALA A 184 -10.45 9.80 10.68
CA ALA A 184 -11.38 8.84 10.07
C ALA A 184 -10.67 7.56 9.60
N ILE A 185 -9.50 7.71 8.95
CA ILE A 185 -8.68 6.58 8.51
C ILE A 185 -8.13 5.80 9.71
N GLU A 186 -7.72 6.50 10.77
CA GLU A 186 -7.30 5.87 12.02
C GLU A 186 -8.42 5.08 12.70
N GLU A 187 -9.63 5.63 12.75
CA GLU A 187 -10.81 4.95 13.32
C GLU A 187 -11.18 3.71 12.51
N GLN A 188 -11.15 3.80 11.19
CA GLN A 188 -11.34 2.65 10.31
C GLN A 188 -10.26 1.58 10.53
N GLY A 189 -8.99 1.98 10.65
CA GLY A 189 -7.90 1.05 10.97
C GLY A 189 -8.08 0.34 12.32
N LYS A 190 -8.64 1.04 13.32
CA LYS A 190 -8.96 0.45 14.62
C LYS A 190 -10.18 -0.47 14.56
N SER A 191 -11.20 -0.14 13.78
CA SER A 191 -12.43 -0.94 13.68
C SER A 191 -12.15 -2.31 13.04
N VAL A 192 -11.20 -2.39 12.10
CA VAL A 192 -10.71 -3.65 11.53
C VAL A 192 -9.69 -4.38 12.40
N GLY A 193 -9.41 -3.87 13.61
CA GLY A 193 -8.54 -4.53 14.60
C GLY A 193 -7.04 -4.46 14.28
N ASN A 194 -6.58 -3.51 13.45
CA ASN A 194 -5.16 -3.40 13.13
C ASN A 194 -4.37 -2.87 14.35
N PRO A 195 -3.44 -3.67 14.92
CA PRO A 195 -2.75 -3.33 16.16
C PRO A 195 -1.82 -2.12 16.01
N ALA A 196 -1.36 -1.80 14.79
CA ALA A 196 -0.47 -0.65 14.56
C ALA A 196 -1.16 0.67 14.95
N TRP A 197 -2.45 0.80 14.67
CA TRP A 197 -3.27 1.98 15.00
C TRP A 197 -3.64 2.08 16.49
N LEU A 198 -3.47 1.01 17.26
CA LEU A 198 -3.75 0.95 18.70
C LEU A 198 -2.47 1.06 19.56
N SER A 199 -1.31 1.22 18.93
CA SER A 199 0.00 1.16 19.58
C SER A 199 0.75 2.49 19.53
N ALA A 200 2.00 2.49 20.01
CA ALA A 200 2.93 3.60 19.86
C ALA A 200 3.23 3.95 18.38
N HIS A 201 2.82 3.11 17.42
CA HIS A 201 3.07 3.29 16.00
C HIS A 201 2.04 4.16 15.26
N VAL A 202 1.05 4.71 15.97
CA VAL A 202 -0.04 5.49 15.37
C VAL A 202 0.48 6.66 14.51
N ASN A 203 1.53 7.36 14.94
CA ASN A 203 2.07 8.48 14.17
C ASN A 203 2.77 8.02 12.89
N GLN A 204 3.50 6.89 12.92
CA GLN A 204 4.07 6.30 11.71
C GLN A 204 2.97 5.89 10.73
N MET A 205 1.84 5.36 11.22
CA MET A 205 0.70 5.03 10.37
C MET A 205 0.11 6.27 9.70
N ARG A 206 -0.10 7.36 10.46
CA ARG A 206 -0.55 8.66 9.90
C ARG A 206 0.42 9.18 8.83
N GLU A 207 1.73 9.08 9.04
CA GLU A 207 2.74 9.50 8.06
C GLU A 207 2.71 8.65 6.77
N LYS A 208 2.47 7.34 6.87
CA LYS A 208 2.27 6.48 5.68
C LYS A 208 1.00 6.86 4.92
N THR A 209 -0.10 7.12 5.62
CA THR A 209 -1.34 7.59 5.00
C THR A 209 -1.10 8.89 4.22
N LEU A 210 -0.35 9.84 4.78
CA LEU A 210 0.03 11.08 4.10
C LEU A 210 0.85 10.83 2.84
N ILE A 211 1.78 9.87 2.86
CA ILE A 211 2.58 9.49 1.67
C ILE A 211 1.69 8.92 0.57
N LEU A 212 0.80 7.99 0.93
CA LEU A 212 -0.14 7.38 -0.02
C LEU A 212 -1.10 8.42 -0.61
N ARG A 213 -1.60 9.35 0.21
CA ARG A 213 -2.42 10.48 -0.26
C ARG A 213 -1.65 11.39 -1.22
N HIS A 214 -0.42 11.73 -0.88
CA HIS A 214 0.45 12.59 -1.69
C HIS A 214 0.83 11.97 -3.04
N TRP A 215 0.89 10.65 -3.12
CA TRP A 215 1.16 9.93 -4.36
C TRP A 215 0.17 10.29 -5.47
N LYS A 216 -1.11 10.47 -5.16
CA LYS A 216 -2.16 10.88 -6.12
C LYS A 216 -1.82 12.18 -6.85
N THR A 217 -1.16 13.11 -6.16
CA THR A 217 -0.70 14.39 -6.73
C THR A 217 0.71 14.36 -7.29
N LEU A 218 1.62 13.59 -6.66
CA LEU A 218 3.01 13.51 -7.09
C LEU A 218 3.15 12.73 -8.40
N TYR A 219 2.42 11.61 -8.53
CA TYR A 219 2.56 10.70 -9.65
C TYR A 219 2.33 11.35 -11.01
N PRO A 220 1.23 12.09 -11.26
CA PRO A 220 1.04 12.78 -12.54
C PRO A 220 2.15 13.79 -12.84
N ALA A 221 2.74 14.42 -11.82
CA ALA A 221 3.81 15.39 -12.02
C ALA A 221 5.14 14.74 -12.45
N ILE A 222 5.48 13.58 -11.89
CA ILE A 222 6.74 12.90 -12.19
C ILE A 222 6.63 11.92 -13.37
N TYR A 223 5.44 11.36 -13.63
CA TYR A 223 5.17 10.36 -14.67
C TYR A 223 4.25 10.85 -15.79
N SER A 224 4.06 12.16 -15.99
CA SER A 224 3.20 12.75 -17.04
C SER A 224 3.39 12.23 -18.47
N SER A 225 4.52 11.58 -18.78
CA SER A 225 4.81 10.96 -20.08
C SER A 225 4.65 9.43 -20.12
N SER A 226 4.33 8.79 -18.99
CA SER A 226 4.27 7.34 -18.84
C SER A 226 2.83 6.85 -19.08
N LEU A 227 2.67 5.89 -19.99
CA LEU A 227 1.42 5.29 -20.51
C LEU A 227 0.57 4.51 -19.47
N LEU A 228 0.76 4.77 -18.19
CA LEU A 228 -0.04 4.18 -17.13
C LEU A 228 -1.23 5.10 -16.93
N ASP A 229 -2.40 4.64 -17.37
CA ASP A 229 -3.66 5.34 -17.15
C ASP A 229 -3.79 5.58 -15.63
N SER A 230 -3.67 6.85 -15.24
CA SER A 230 -3.64 7.29 -13.84
C SER A 230 -4.94 7.01 -13.10
N SER A 231 -5.96 6.49 -13.79
CA SER A 231 -7.19 6.01 -13.19
C SER A 231 -7.02 4.62 -12.56
N GLN A 232 -6.25 3.70 -13.16
CA GLN A 232 -6.21 2.28 -12.77
C GLN A 232 -5.24 1.93 -11.64
N ILE A 233 -4.34 2.85 -11.27
CA ILE A 233 -3.41 2.68 -10.13
C ILE A 233 -3.99 3.30 -8.86
N PHE A 234 -5.02 4.13 -8.99
CA PHE A 234 -5.46 5.07 -7.96
C PHE A 234 -6.96 4.93 -7.70
N ASP A 235 -7.41 3.75 -7.31
CA ASP A 235 -8.73 3.67 -6.67
C ASP A 235 -8.67 4.25 -5.26
N ASP A 236 -9.73 4.99 -4.92
CA ASP A 236 -9.72 6.11 -3.99
C ASP A 236 -9.46 5.71 -2.52
N GLU A 237 -9.48 4.41 -2.22
CA GLU A 237 -9.39 3.86 -0.88
C GLU A 237 -7.98 3.31 -0.64
N CYS A 238 -7.08 4.11 -0.07
CA CYS A 238 -5.78 3.63 0.41
C CYS A 238 -5.97 2.80 1.70
N GLU A 239 -6.58 1.63 1.59
CA GLU A 239 -6.71 0.69 2.69
C GLU A 239 -5.44 -0.16 2.80
N GLU A 240 -4.53 0.22 3.68
CA GLU A 240 -3.54 -0.73 4.21
C GLU A 240 -4.30 -1.73 5.11
N PHE A 241 -4.76 -2.83 4.51
CA PHE A 241 -5.24 -3.98 5.28
C PHE A 241 -4.12 -4.48 6.20
N PRO A 242 -4.44 -4.92 7.43
CA PRO A 242 -3.42 -5.43 8.32
C PRO A 242 -2.73 -6.61 7.65
N PHE A 243 -1.40 -6.52 7.53
CA PHE A 243 -0.54 -7.68 7.38
C PHE A 243 -0.94 -8.67 8.48
N SER A 244 -1.68 -9.71 8.14
CA SER A 244 -1.70 -10.91 8.96
C SER A 244 -0.31 -11.52 8.82
N SER A 245 0.58 -11.11 9.72
CA SER A 245 1.72 -11.95 10.04
C SER A 245 1.13 -13.33 10.39
N PRO A 246 1.59 -14.44 9.81
CA PRO A 246 1.16 -15.75 10.28
C PRO A 246 1.61 -15.85 11.74
N SER A 247 0.71 -15.56 12.67
CA SER A 247 0.94 -15.82 14.08
C SER A 247 1.07 -17.33 14.19
N GLN A 248 2.30 -17.78 14.36
CA GLN A 248 2.61 -19.14 14.76
C GLN A 248 1.75 -19.47 15.97
N GLY A 249 0.85 -20.43 15.80
CA GLY A 249 0.20 -21.09 16.92
C GLY A 249 1.27 -21.82 17.71
N PHE A 250 1.72 -21.22 18.81
CA PHE A 250 2.26 -21.96 19.95
C PHE A 250 1.30 -21.75 21.10
N SER A 251 0.37 -22.70 21.24
CA SER A 251 -0.37 -22.93 22.46
C SER A 251 0.59 -23.55 23.48
N GLU A 252 1.20 -22.75 24.34
CA GLU A 252 1.70 -23.26 25.60
C GLU A 252 0.65 -23.05 26.68
N SER A 253 -0.05 -24.15 26.95
CA SER A 253 -0.74 -24.40 28.21
C SER A 253 0.18 -24.10 29.40
N GLN A 254 -0.16 -23.11 30.20
CA GLN A 254 0.29 -23.06 31.59
C GLN A 254 -0.91 -23.23 32.53
N THR A 255 -1.08 -24.49 32.92
CA THR A 255 -1.78 -24.91 34.11
C THR A 255 -0.95 -24.51 35.35
N ILE A 256 -1.55 -23.70 36.22
CA ILE A 256 -1.50 -23.70 37.70
C ILE A 256 -0.13 -23.86 38.39
N GLY A 257 0.19 -22.90 39.26
CA GLY A 257 1.18 -23.10 40.32
C GLY A 257 1.32 -21.89 41.25
N SER A 258 0.53 -21.88 42.31
CA SER A 258 0.66 -21.08 43.53
C SER A 258 2.09 -20.98 44.08
N TYR A 259 2.50 -19.80 44.57
CA TYR A 259 2.85 -19.51 45.97
C TYR A 259 2.93 -17.99 46.18
#